data_AF-A0A0H4WVY0-F1
#
_entry.id   AF-A0A0H4WVY0-F1
#
_cell.length_a   1.000
_cell.length_b   1.000
_cell.length_c   1.000
_cell.angle_alpha   90.00
_cell.angle_beta   90.00
_cell.angle_gamma   90.00
#
_symmetry.space_group_name_H-M   'P 1'
#
loop_
_entity.id
_entity.type
_entity.pdbx_description
1 polymer ?
#
loop_
_entity_poly.entity_id
_entity_poly.type
_entity_poly.pdbx_seq_one_letter_code
_entity_poly.pdbx_strand_id
1 'polypeptide(L)'
;MVGDERDLVQLRSNHRKDDVYMYPVDASKERIARFFLDMVARMNALHEKPEFYDTLTNNCTTNLVRHLETVSEARVPYDHRTLLPAFSDALAYELKLIDQDVPLEQVRQRYHINARALAADGRPDFSRRIREPLSATAADTAP
;
A
#
# COMPACT_ATOMS: atom_id res chain seq x y z
N MET A 1 9.14 12.13 -0.96
CA MET A 1 7.75 12.61 -0.77
C MET A 1 7.24 12.01 0.53
N VAL A 2 6.55 12.81 1.35
CA VAL A 2 5.89 12.37 2.58
C VAL A 2 4.48 12.96 2.55
N GLY A 3 3.47 12.17 2.93
CA GLY A 3 2.07 12.60 2.99
C GLY A 3 1.31 11.70 3.96
N ASP A 4 0.17 12.18 4.44
CA ASP A 4 -0.74 11.36 5.23
C ASP A 4 -1.52 10.37 4.32
N GLU A 5 -2.28 9.45 4.91
CA GLU A 5 -3.04 8.46 4.13
C GLU A 5 -4.05 9.12 3.18
N ARG A 6 -4.66 10.23 3.61
CA ARG A 6 -5.63 10.97 2.80
C ARG A 6 -4.93 11.62 1.61
N ASP A 7 -3.78 12.25 1.81
CA ASP A 7 -2.98 12.88 0.75
C ASP A 7 -2.64 11.87 -0.35
N LEU A 8 -2.16 10.69 0.05
CA LEU A 8 -1.66 9.68 -0.88
C LEU A 8 -2.78 8.87 -1.53
N VAL A 9 -3.81 8.48 -0.78
CA VAL A 9 -4.92 7.66 -1.28
C VAL A 9 -5.88 8.50 -2.11
N GLN A 10 -6.35 9.67 -1.63
CA GLN A 10 -7.32 10.47 -2.37
C GLN A 10 -6.77 10.99 -3.70
N LEU A 11 -5.48 11.33 -3.75
CA LEU A 11 -4.84 11.71 -5.01
C LEU A 11 -4.99 10.61 -6.07
N ARG A 12 -4.84 9.34 -5.67
CA ARG A 12 -4.96 8.17 -6.55
C ARG A 12 -6.42 7.86 -6.85
N SER A 13 -7.24 7.62 -5.83
CA SER A 13 -8.62 7.14 -5.99
C SER A 13 -9.59 8.23 -6.45
N ASN A 14 -9.51 9.44 -5.89
CA ASN A 14 -10.53 10.47 -6.07
C ASN A 14 -10.19 11.42 -7.23
N HIS A 15 -8.92 11.76 -7.40
CA HIS A 15 -8.49 12.72 -8.43
C HIS A 15 -8.00 12.04 -9.72
N ARG A 16 -7.06 11.09 -9.62
CA ARG A 16 -6.53 10.38 -10.78
C ARG A 16 -7.42 9.25 -11.28
N LYS A 17 -8.31 8.75 -10.41
CA LYS A 17 -9.18 7.59 -10.67
C LYS A 17 -8.39 6.30 -10.93
N ASP A 18 -7.19 6.20 -10.34
CA ASP A 18 -6.40 4.98 -10.33
C ASP A 18 -7.10 3.93 -9.45
N ASP A 19 -6.97 2.65 -9.77
CA ASP A 19 -7.42 1.57 -8.88
C ASP A 19 -6.55 1.51 -7.62
N VAL A 20 -7.21 1.57 -6.46
CA VAL A 20 -6.56 1.48 -5.15
C VAL A 20 -7.12 0.30 -4.38
N TYR A 21 -6.20 -0.56 -3.96
CA TYR A 21 -6.48 -1.75 -3.17
C TYR A 21 -5.83 -1.61 -1.79
N MET A 22 -6.56 -1.98 -0.74
CA MET A 22 -6.06 -1.96 0.64
C MET A 22 -6.11 -3.35 1.24
N TYR A 23 -4.99 -4.07 1.14
CA TYR A 23 -4.86 -5.42 1.67
C TYR A 23 -4.49 -5.39 3.17
N PRO A 24 -5.11 -6.22 4.01
CA PRO A 24 -4.62 -6.44 5.36
C PRO A 24 -3.26 -7.12 5.27
N VAL A 25 -2.29 -6.59 6.02
CA VAL A 25 -0.98 -7.20 6.15
C VAL A 25 -0.98 -7.99 7.46
N ASP A 26 -0.70 -9.29 7.38
CA ASP A 26 -0.49 -10.12 8.55
C ASP A 26 0.89 -9.83 9.14
N ALA A 27 0.98 -8.90 10.09
CA ALA A 27 2.22 -8.52 10.76
C ALA A 27 1.99 -8.14 12.23
N SER A 28 2.94 -8.52 13.09
CA SER A 28 2.93 -8.08 14.49
C SER A 28 3.13 -6.57 14.59
N LYS A 29 2.58 -5.95 15.66
CA LYS A 29 2.72 -4.51 15.90
C LYS A 29 4.19 -4.09 16.02
N GLU A 30 5.01 -4.94 16.62
CA GLU A 30 6.45 -4.73 16.78
C GLU A 30 7.15 -4.72 15.41
N ARG A 31 6.73 -5.58 14.48
CA ARG A 31 7.26 -5.60 13.10
C ARG A 31 6.86 -4.34 12.33
N ILE A 32 5.60 -3.91 12.45
CA ILE A 32 5.11 -2.68 11.81
C ILE A 32 5.88 -1.46 12.34
N ALA A 33 6.08 -1.37 13.66
CA ALA A 33 6.82 -0.27 14.28
C ALA A 33 8.29 -0.25 13.82
N ARG A 34 8.96 -1.40 13.78
CA ARG A 34 10.34 -1.51 13.28
C ARG A 34 10.44 -1.08 11.81
N PHE A 35 9.51 -1.54 10.97
CA PHE A 35 9.46 -1.15 9.55
C PHE A 35 9.33 0.38 9.38
N PHE A 36 8.41 0.99 10.12
CA PHE A 36 8.22 2.45 10.09
C PHE A 36 9.48 3.21 10.53
N LEU A 37 10.11 2.80 11.63
CA LEU A 37 11.33 3.45 12.12
C LEU A 37 12.50 3.30 11.15
N ASP A 38 12.64 2.15 10.48
CA ASP A 38 13.66 1.92 9.46
C ASP A 38 13.45 2.83 8.23
N MET A 39 12.19 3.03 7.80
CA MET A 39 11.86 4.00 6.75
C MET A 39 12.20 5.45 7.17
N VAL A 40 11.86 5.85 8.40
CA VAL A 40 12.18 7.20 8.93
C VAL A 40 13.69 7.41 9.01
N ALA A 41 14.45 6.40 9.47
CA ALA A 41 15.90 6.47 9.51
C ALA A 41 16.50 6.70 8.12
N ARG A 42 16.00 5.99 7.10
CA ARG A 42 16.42 6.22 5.70
C ARG A 42 16.06 7.61 5.21
N MET A 43 14.85 8.10 5.52
CA MET A 43 14.44 9.46 5.13
C MET A 43 15.38 10.53 5.69
N ASN A 44 15.78 10.39 6.96
CA ASN A 44 16.73 11.31 7.59
C ASN A 44 18.12 11.19 6.94
N ALA A 45 18.59 9.98 6.63
CA ALA A 45 19.86 9.80 5.93
C ALA A 45 19.86 10.44 4.53
N LEU A 46 18.74 10.34 3.79
CA LEU A 46 18.58 10.97 2.47
C LEU A 46 18.54 12.50 2.53
N HIS A 47 18.11 13.08 3.66
CA HIS A 47 18.16 14.52 3.88
C HIS A 47 19.60 15.04 3.98
N GLU A 48 20.44 14.31 4.72
CA GLU A 48 21.86 14.64 4.88
C GLU A 48 22.68 14.32 3.62
N LYS A 49 22.39 13.18 2.99
CA LYS A 49 23.12 12.68 1.82
C LYS A 49 22.13 12.20 0.75
N PRO A 50 21.84 13.02 -0.27
CA PRO A 50 20.94 12.59 -1.34
C PRO A 50 21.52 11.41 -2.12
N GLU A 51 20.64 10.52 -2.56
CA GLU A 51 20.95 9.36 -3.41
C GLU A 51 20.28 9.52 -4.78
N PHE A 52 20.89 8.97 -5.83
CA PHE A 52 20.22 8.87 -7.13
C PHE A 52 19.08 7.85 -7.06
N TYR A 53 17.94 8.23 -7.62
CA TYR A 53 16.75 7.40 -7.70
C TYR A 53 16.60 6.86 -9.13
N ASP A 54 16.61 5.55 -9.29
CA ASP A 54 16.58 4.87 -10.59
C ASP A 54 15.66 3.64 -10.56
N THR A 55 15.09 3.32 -11.72
CA THR A 55 14.09 2.25 -11.86
C THR A 55 14.62 0.86 -11.48
N LEU A 56 15.93 0.62 -11.59
CA LEU A 56 16.50 -0.72 -11.47
C LEU A 56 16.90 -1.08 -10.04
N THR A 57 17.47 -0.14 -9.29
CA THR A 57 18.10 -0.41 -7.99
C THR A 57 17.51 0.42 -6.85
N ASN A 58 16.89 1.56 -7.16
CA ASN A 58 16.34 2.49 -6.18
C ASN A 58 14.96 2.99 -6.62
N ASN A 59 13.98 2.10 -6.60
CA ASN A 59 12.58 2.40 -6.90
C ASN A 59 11.69 2.19 -5.66
N CYS A 60 10.39 2.49 -5.77
CA CYS A 60 9.48 2.41 -4.63
C CYS A 60 9.32 0.98 -4.12
N THR A 61 9.26 -0.02 -5.00
CA THR A 61 9.11 -1.44 -4.64
C THR A 61 10.40 -2.05 -4.11
N THR A 62 11.57 -1.81 -4.73
CA THR A 62 12.84 -2.34 -4.24
C THR A 62 13.23 -1.77 -2.88
N ASN A 63 12.89 -0.51 -2.61
CA ASN A 63 13.07 0.07 -1.28
C ASN A 63 12.14 -0.58 -0.23
N LEU A 64 10.86 -0.82 -0.55
CA LEU A 64 9.94 -1.51 0.36
C LEU A 64 10.39 -2.95 0.66
N VAL A 65 10.85 -3.67 -0.36
CA VAL A 65 11.43 -5.02 -0.20
C VAL A 65 12.62 -4.98 0.76
N ARG A 66 13.57 -4.05 0.56
CA ARG A 66 14.73 -3.91 1.47
C ARG A 66 14.31 -3.69 2.91
N HIS A 67 13.35 -2.80 3.15
CA HIS A 67 12.82 -2.55 4.49
C HIS A 67 12.13 -3.79 5.08
N LEU A 68 11.39 -4.56 4.27
CA LEU A 68 10.74 -5.79 4.71
C LEU A 68 11.77 -6.86 5.12
N GLU A 69 12.81 -7.04 4.31
CA GLU A 69 13.90 -8.00 4.57
C GLU A 69 14.75 -7.60 5.78
N THR A 70 14.89 -6.30 6.07
CA THR A 70 15.57 -5.81 7.29
C THR A 70 14.80 -6.20 8.55
N VAL A 71 13.45 -6.18 8.52
CA VAL A 71 12.62 -6.34 9.73
C VAL A 71 11.99 -7.72 9.88
N SER A 72 12.12 -8.59 8.89
CA SER A 72 11.51 -9.91 8.84
C SER A 72 12.45 -10.98 8.28
N GLU A 73 12.12 -12.25 8.49
CA GLU A 73 12.83 -13.38 7.87
C GLU A 73 12.37 -13.65 6.43
N ALA A 74 11.38 -12.90 5.93
CA ALA A 74 10.91 -13.04 4.57
C ALA A 74 12.04 -12.64 3.61
N ARG A 75 12.29 -13.47 2.61
CA ARG A 75 13.21 -13.17 1.51
C ARG A 75 12.41 -13.04 0.24
N VAL A 76 12.44 -11.86 -0.35
CA VAL A 76 11.75 -11.62 -1.61
C VAL A 76 12.69 -12.06 -2.73
N PRO A 77 12.30 -13.05 -3.56
CA PRO A 77 13.15 -13.48 -4.66
C PRO A 77 13.36 -12.30 -5.63
N TYR A 78 14.52 -12.27 -6.28
CA TYR A 78 14.77 -11.34 -7.39
C TYR A 78 13.75 -11.63 -8.50
N ASP A 79 12.75 -10.77 -8.60
CA ASP A 79 11.63 -10.89 -9.52
C ASP A 79 11.49 -9.61 -10.32
N HIS A 80 11.34 -9.71 -11.64
CA HIS A 80 11.06 -8.56 -12.53
C HIS A 80 9.85 -7.72 -12.07
N ARG A 81 8.90 -8.31 -11.34
CA ARG A 81 7.76 -7.61 -10.72
C ARG A 81 8.16 -6.67 -9.59
N THR A 82 9.35 -6.82 -9.01
CA THR A 82 9.94 -5.80 -8.11
C THR A 82 10.43 -4.56 -8.85
N LEU A 83 10.62 -4.64 -10.17
CA LEU A 83 10.91 -3.50 -11.05
C LEU A 83 9.65 -2.85 -11.62
N LEU A 84 8.52 -3.55 -11.56
CA LEU A 84 7.22 -3.13 -12.07
C LEU A 84 6.21 -3.02 -10.91
N PRO A 85 6.11 -1.85 -10.25
CA PRO A 85 5.30 -1.70 -9.04
C PRO A 85 3.82 -2.11 -9.20
N ALA A 86 3.30 -2.07 -10.43
CA ALA A 86 1.95 -2.50 -10.78
C ALA A 86 1.66 -3.99 -10.48
N PHE A 87 2.68 -4.84 -10.36
CA PHE A 87 2.55 -6.28 -10.08
C PHE A 87 2.98 -6.67 -8.66
N SER A 88 3.21 -5.69 -7.80
CA SER A 88 3.69 -5.92 -6.43
C SER A 88 2.68 -6.70 -5.57
N ASP A 89 1.38 -6.57 -5.84
CA ASP A 89 0.34 -7.32 -5.14
C ASP A 89 0.30 -8.80 -5.54
N ALA A 90 0.56 -9.13 -6.82
CA ALA A 90 0.70 -10.50 -7.28
C ALA A 90 1.91 -11.19 -6.62
N LEU A 91 3.03 -10.47 -6.46
CA LEU A 91 4.18 -10.99 -5.73
C LEU A 91 3.89 -11.15 -4.23
N ALA A 92 3.23 -10.17 -3.60
CA ALA A 92 2.81 -10.26 -2.20
C ALA A 92 1.83 -11.42 -1.98
N TYR A 93 0.92 -11.65 -2.94
CA TYR A 93 0.05 -12.80 -2.98
C TYR A 93 0.88 -14.07 -2.99
N GLU A 94 1.75 -14.31 -3.97
CA GLU A 94 2.58 -15.54 -4.05
C GLU A 94 3.43 -15.80 -2.80
N LEU A 95 3.93 -14.75 -2.15
CA LEU A 95 4.72 -14.81 -0.92
C LEU A 95 3.89 -15.00 0.36
N LYS A 96 2.56 -15.17 0.26
CA LYS A 96 1.63 -15.33 1.39
C LYS A 96 1.66 -14.13 2.35
N LEU A 97 1.93 -12.93 1.84
CA LEU A 97 1.91 -11.70 2.61
C LEU A 97 0.51 -11.06 2.68
N ILE A 98 -0.39 -11.52 1.80
CA ILE A 98 -1.82 -11.16 1.75
C ILE A 98 -2.67 -12.43 1.61
N ASP A 99 -3.98 -12.30 1.82
CA ASP A 99 -4.92 -13.44 1.78
C ASP A 99 -4.85 -14.23 0.47
N GLN A 100 -4.84 -15.56 0.61
CA GLN A 100 -4.87 -16.53 -0.50
C GLN A 100 -6.08 -17.47 -0.43
N ASP A 101 -7.13 -17.08 0.29
CA ASP A 101 -8.34 -17.89 0.44
C ASP A 101 -9.12 -18.01 -0.88
N VAL A 102 -8.97 -17.04 -1.77
CA VAL A 102 -9.58 -16.97 -3.10
C VAL A 102 -8.57 -16.51 -4.14
N PRO A 103 -8.82 -16.74 -5.44
CA PRO A 103 -7.95 -16.23 -6.52
C PRO A 103 -7.70 -14.72 -6.42
N LEU A 104 -6.49 -14.27 -6.80
CA LEU A 104 -6.04 -12.88 -6.67
C LEU A 104 -7.04 -11.83 -7.18
N GLU A 105 -7.72 -12.08 -8.30
CA GLU A 105 -8.74 -11.16 -8.82
C GLU A 105 -9.92 -10.95 -7.86
N GLN A 106 -10.32 -12.01 -7.14
CA GLN A 106 -11.36 -11.91 -6.12
C GLN A 106 -10.84 -11.19 -4.87
N VAL A 107 -9.56 -11.39 -4.52
CA VAL A 107 -8.89 -10.64 -3.45
C VAL A 107 -8.83 -9.15 -3.78
N ARG A 108 -8.45 -8.79 -5.02
CA ARG A 108 -8.48 -7.42 -5.55
C ARG A 108 -9.87 -6.80 -5.43
N GLN A 109 -10.90 -7.48 -5.90
CA GLN A 109 -12.28 -6.98 -5.79
C GLN A 109 -12.70 -6.75 -4.34
N ARG A 110 -12.38 -7.68 -3.43
CA ARG A 110 -12.68 -7.58 -2.00
C ARG A 110 -12.01 -6.37 -1.35
N TYR A 111 -10.77 -6.07 -1.76
CA TYR A 111 -9.95 -5.02 -1.16
C TYR A 111 -9.91 -3.72 -1.98
N HIS A 112 -10.71 -3.59 -3.03
CA HIS A 112 -10.87 -2.34 -3.76
C HIS A 112 -11.55 -1.28 -2.88
N ILE A 113 -10.92 -0.11 -2.73
CA ILE A 113 -11.40 0.94 -1.81
C ILE A 113 -11.93 2.18 -2.51
N ASN A 114 -11.89 2.28 -3.84
CA ASN A 114 -12.20 3.55 -4.53
C ASN A 114 -13.59 4.10 -4.20
N ALA A 115 -14.62 3.24 -4.17
CA ALA A 115 -15.97 3.67 -3.80
C ALA A 115 -16.04 4.21 -2.36
N ARG A 116 -15.32 3.57 -1.43
CA ARG A 116 -15.22 4.02 -0.03
C ARG A 116 -14.44 5.33 0.09
N ALA A 117 -13.33 5.46 -0.63
CA ALA A 117 -12.50 6.65 -0.65
C ALA A 117 -13.23 7.86 -1.24
N LEU A 118 -14.05 7.65 -2.28
CA LEU A 118 -14.90 8.68 -2.86
C LEU A 118 -16.00 9.11 -1.87
N ALA A 119 -16.68 8.16 -1.23
CA ALA A 119 -17.70 8.46 -0.23
C ALA A 119 -17.15 9.15 1.04
N ALA A 120 -15.85 8.97 1.33
CA ALA A 120 -15.15 9.58 2.46
C ALA A 120 -14.49 10.92 2.13
N ASP A 121 -14.74 11.51 0.95
CA ASP A 121 -14.08 12.74 0.53
C ASP A 121 -14.34 13.92 1.48
N GLY A 122 -13.30 14.72 1.75
CA GLY A 122 -13.35 15.84 2.70
C GLY A 122 -13.61 15.46 4.17
N ARG A 123 -13.74 14.18 4.53
CA ARG A 123 -14.08 13.76 5.89
C ARG A 123 -12.85 13.67 6.80
N PRO A 124 -12.93 14.12 8.07
CA PRO A 124 -11.81 14.04 9.00
C PRO A 124 -11.49 12.59 9.44
N ASP A 125 -12.45 11.68 9.33
CA ASP A 125 -12.35 10.26 9.65
C ASP A 125 -12.04 9.39 8.41
N PHE A 126 -11.44 9.97 7.35
CA PHE A 126 -11.15 9.32 6.06
C PHE A 126 -10.53 7.93 6.22
N SER A 127 -9.42 7.84 6.96
CA SER A 127 -8.69 6.59 7.22
C SER A 127 -9.57 5.50 7.80
N ARG A 128 -10.46 5.85 8.72
CA ARG A 128 -11.36 4.86 9.32
C ARG A 128 -12.40 4.38 8.31
N ARG A 129 -13.00 5.30 7.55
CA ARG A 129 -14.07 5.01 6.59
C ARG A 129 -13.64 4.10 5.45
N ILE A 130 -12.40 4.24 4.94
CA ILE A 130 -11.91 3.37 3.87
C ILE A 130 -11.69 1.91 4.33
N ARG A 131 -11.60 1.69 5.64
CA ARG A 131 -11.44 0.36 6.28
C ARG A 131 -12.77 -0.27 6.66
N GLU A 132 -13.82 0.53 6.82
CA GLU A 132 -15.17 0.04 7.11
C GLU A 132 -15.80 -0.55 5.84
N PRO A 133 -16.63 -1.59 5.96
CA PRO A 133 -17.44 -2.05 4.83
C PRO A 133 -18.41 -0.94 4.41
N LEU A 134 -18.70 -0.84 3.11
CA LEU A 134 -19.75 0.07 2.64
C LEU A 134 -21.07 -0.34 3.30
N SER A 135 -21.61 0.52 4.17
CA SER A 135 -22.98 0.37 4.65
C SER A 135 -23.91 0.37 3.44
N ALA A 136 -24.81 -0.62 3.34
CA ALA A 136 -25.70 -0.82 2.20
C ALA A 136 -26.55 0.42 1.81
N THR A 137 -26.67 1.39 2.72
CA THR A 137 -27.44 2.63 2.55
C THR A 137 -26.78 3.68 1.62
N ALA A 138 -25.49 3.56 1.29
CA ALA A 138 -24.80 4.55 0.45
C ALA A 138 -24.89 4.26 -1.06
N ALA A 139 -25.38 3.09 -1.46
CA ALA A 139 -25.49 2.69 -2.86
C ALA A 139 -26.74 3.23 -3.57
N ASP A 140 -27.67 3.85 -2.84
CA ASP A 140 -28.99 4.27 -3.34
C ASP A 140 -29.11 5.79 -3.56
N THR A 141 -27.99 6.51 -3.53
CA THR A 141 -27.94 7.95 -3.82
C THR A 141 -26.78 8.27 -4.76
N ALA A 142 -26.87 7.78 -5.99
CA ALA A 142 -26.20 8.39 -7.13
C ALA A 142 -27.26 8.61 -8.24
N PRO A 143 -27.51 9.86 -8.66
CA PRO A 143 -28.38 10.16 -9.81
C PRO A 143 -27.74 9.77 -11.14
#